data_AF-A0AAN7UQE7-F1
#
_entry.id   AF-A0AAN7UQE7-F1
#
_cell.length_a   1.000
_cell.length_b   1.000
_cell.length_c   1.000
_cell.angle_alpha   90.00
_cell.angle_beta   90.00
_cell.angle_gamma   90.00
#
_symmetry.space_group_name_H-M   'P 1'
#
loop_
_entity.id
_entity.type
_entity.pdbx_description
1 polymer ?
#
loop_
_entity_poly.entity_id
_entity_poly.type
_entity_poly.pdbx_seq_one_letter_code
_entity_poly.pdbx_strand_id
1 'polypeptide(L)'
;MFLHAKDPGDMQEHHLVGKRTVILVDLVVNSGKSVVQFARRIRTTCPGPRIVVVAGVAQSQSATRTLAIGSSIQPVWREQNKGRYSTQGVSERFRRQRHTG
;
A
#
# COMPACT_ATOMS: atom_id res chain seq x y z
N MET A 1 -8.24 -13.29 -7.68
CA MET A 1 -8.33 -12.20 -8.68
C MET A 1 -7.28 -11.17 -8.33
N PHE A 2 -6.54 -10.68 -9.32
CA PHE A 2 -5.59 -9.60 -9.17
C PHE A 2 -6.10 -8.39 -9.97
N LEU A 3 -6.08 -7.21 -9.36
CA LEU A 3 -6.48 -5.96 -9.97
C LEU A 3 -5.31 -5.00 -9.86
N HIS A 4 -4.79 -4.54 -11.01
CA HIS A 4 -3.86 -3.42 -11.01
C HIS A 4 -4.67 -2.14 -11.01
N ALA A 5 -4.73 -1.47 -9.86
CA ALA A 5 -5.46 -0.23 -9.67
C ALA A 5 -4.46 0.92 -9.49
N LYS A 6 -4.59 1.95 -10.31
CA LYS A 6 -3.80 3.18 -10.19
C LYS A 6 -4.46 4.14 -9.21
N ASP A 7 -5.79 4.15 -9.21
CA ASP A 7 -6.61 5.03 -8.40
C ASP A 7 -7.69 4.25 -7.62
N PRO A 8 -8.14 4.73 -6.45
CA PRO A 8 -9.19 4.04 -5.69
C PRO A 8 -10.48 3.83 -6.49
N GLY A 9 -10.76 4.71 -7.46
CA GLY A 9 -11.92 4.61 -8.35
C GLY A 9 -11.94 3.34 -9.20
N ASP A 10 -10.78 2.76 -9.50
CA ASP A 10 -10.64 1.52 -10.26
C ASP A 10 -11.22 0.30 -9.50
N MET A 11 -11.39 0.42 -8.18
CA MET A 11 -12.08 -0.57 -7.36
C MET A 11 -13.59 -0.36 -7.40
N GLN A 12 -14.26 -1.20 -8.19
CA GLN A 12 -15.71 -1.32 -8.26
C GLN A 12 -16.24 -2.41 -7.33
N GLU A 13 -17.53 -2.39 -7.05
CA GLU A 13 -18.20 -3.29 -6.10
C GLU A 13 -17.99 -4.77 -6.43
N HIS A 14 -18.12 -5.16 -7.70
CA HIS A 14 -17.94 -6.54 -8.14
C HIS A 14 -16.50 -7.06 -7.93
N HIS A 15 -15.51 -6.18 -7.75
CA HIS A 15 -14.15 -6.60 -7.38
C HIS A 15 -14.07 -7.03 -5.90
N LEU A 16 -14.97 -6.54 -5.05
CA LEU A 16 -14.92 -6.67 -3.59
C LEU A 16 -15.99 -7.60 -3.01
N VAL A 17 -17.12 -7.77 -3.69
CA VAL A 17 -18.23 -8.63 -3.24
C VAL A 17 -17.75 -10.06 -2.98
N GLY A 18 -18.14 -10.59 -1.83
CA GLY A 18 -17.79 -11.94 -1.37
C GLY A 18 -16.34 -12.12 -0.94
N LYS A 19 -15.50 -11.08 -0.95
CA LYS A 19 -14.10 -11.18 -0.50
C LYS A 19 -14.01 -11.01 1.01
N ARG A 20 -13.40 -11.99 1.68
CA ARG A 20 -13.15 -11.92 3.14
C ARG A 20 -11.88 -11.14 3.47
N THR A 21 -10.97 -11.01 2.52
CA THR A 21 -9.68 -10.33 2.70
C THR A 21 -9.27 -9.65 1.41
N VAL A 22 -8.77 -8.41 1.53
CA VAL A 22 -8.18 -7.63 0.45
C VAL A 22 -6.73 -7.35 0.82
N ILE A 23 -5.83 -7.68 -0.11
CA ILE A 23 -4.40 -7.44 0.04
C ILE A 23 -4.02 -6.30 -0.88
N LEU A 24 -3.60 -5.18 -0.29
CA LEU A 24 -3.04 -4.03 -1.01
C LEU A 24 -1.53 -4.23 -1.12
N VAL A 25 -1.01 -4.32 -2.34
CA VAL A 25 0.42 -4.49 -2.59
C VAL A 25 0.97 -3.22 -3.23
N ASP A 26 2.00 -2.63 -2.63
CA ASP A 26 2.70 -1.47 -3.17
C ASP A 26 4.22 -1.68 -3.09
N LEU A 27 4.97 -1.15 -4.04
CA LEU A 27 6.44 -1.22 -4.02
C LEU A 27 7.01 -0.29 -2.95
N VAL A 28 6.47 0.93 -2.84
CA VAL A 28 6.96 1.94 -1.91
C VAL A 28 5.80 2.70 -1.28
N VAL A 29 5.56 2.45 0.00
CA VAL A 29 4.63 3.24 0.80
C VAL A 29 5.39 4.41 1.41
N ASN A 30 5.29 5.58 0.77
CA ASN A 30 5.98 6.79 1.18
C ASN A 30 5.27 7.45 2.39
N SER A 31 4.06 7.98 2.20
CA SER A 31 3.29 8.66 3.27
C SER A 31 2.09 7.87 3.80
N GLY A 32 1.78 6.71 3.18
CA GLY A 32 0.58 5.93 3.47
C GLY A 32 -0.74 6.56 2.98
N LYS A 33 -0.70 7.73 2.32
CA LYS A 33 -1.92 8.41 1.82
C LYS A 33 -2.70 7.55 0.83
N SER A 34 -2.03 6.94 -0.14
CA SER A 34 -2.64 6.04 -1.12
C SER A 34 -3.34 4.88 -0.42
N VAL A 35 -2.61 4.15 0.43
CA VAL A 35 -3.14 3.04 1.23
C VAL A 35 -4.40 3.42 2.01
N VAL A 36 -4.43 4.59 2.65
CA VAL A 36 -5.62 5.06 3.38
C VAL A 36 -6.79 5.36 2.42
N GLN A 37 -6.54 5.98 1.27
CA GLN A 37 -7.59 6.24 0.28
C GLN A 37 -8.18 4.94 -0.26
N PHE A 38 -7.33 3.95 -0.56
CA PHE A 38 -7.76 2.62 -0.99
C PHE A 38 -8.54 1.90 0.11
N ALA A 39 -8.05 1.90 1.35
CA ALA A 39 -8.73 1.26 2.46
C ALA A 39 -10.09 1.91 2.75
N ARG A 40 -10.18 3.25 2.69
CA ARG A 40 -11.45 3.97 2.81
C ARG A 40 -12.42 3.56 1.72
N ARG A 41 -11.97 3.53 0.46
CA ARG A 41 -12.79 3.10 -0.66
C ARG A 41 -13.32 1.68 -0.46
N ILE A 42 -12.47 0.74 -0.04
CA ILE A 42 -12.88 -0.64 0.27
C ILE A 42 -13.95 -0.62 1.36
N ARG A 43 -13.73 0.06 2.49
CA ARG A 43 -14.68 0.09 3.59
C ARG A 43 -16.02 0.75 3.22
N THR A 44 -16.02 1.76 2.36
CA THR A 44 -17.25 2.40 1.87
C THR A 44 -18.02 1.52 0.89
N THR A 45 -17.33 0.68 0.11
CA THR A 45 -17.96 -0.18 -0.90
C THR A 45 -18.34 -1.55 -0.33
N CYS A 46 -17.53 -2.10 0.56
CA CYS A 46 -17.77 -3.38 1.23
C CYS A 46 -17.09 -3.35 2.62
N PRO A 47 -17.83 -3.17 3.72
CA PRO A 47 -17.24 -2.96 5.05
C PRO A 47 -16.64 -4.24 5.69
N GLY A 48 -17.02 -5.42 5.21
CA GLY A 48 -16.67 -6.72 5.79
C GLY A 48 -15.25 -7.26 5.62
N PRO A 49 -14.50 -7.00 4.52
CA PRO A 49 -13.20 -7.60 4.31
C PRO A 49 -12.13 -7.10 5.30
N ARG A 50 -11.23 -7.99 5.69
CA ARG A 50 -9.96 -7.62 6.34
C ARG A 50 -9.04 -6.98 5.31
N ILE A 51 -8.31 -5.92 5.69
CA ILE A 51 -7.38 -5.22 4.81
C ILE A 51 -5.95 -5.48 5.30
N VAL A 52 -5.12 -6.03 4.41
CA VAL A 52 -3.70 -6.30 4.66
C VAL A 52 -2.89 -5.48 3.67
N VAL A 53 -1.84 -4.81 4.14
CA VAL A 53 -0.99 -3.97 3.30
C VAL A 53 0.40 -4.61 3.24
N VAL A 54 0.84 -4.95 2.04
CA VAL A 54 2.16 -5.50 1.76
C VAL A 54 2.94 -4.45 1.01
N ALA A 55 4.08 -4.04 1.57
CA ALA A 55 4.93 -3.02 0.99
C ALA A 55 6.35 -3.52 0.80
N GLY A 56 6.96 -3.24 -0.35
CA GLY A 56 8.39 -3.47 -0.55
C GLY A 56 9.22 -2.63 0.43
N VAL A 57 8.90 -1.34 0.52
CA VAL A 57 9.46 -0.39 1.49
C VAL A 57 8.32 0.43 2.09
N ALA A 58 8.34 0.64 3.41
CA ALA A 58 7.44 1.55 4.10
C ALA A 58 8.26 2.57 4.91
N GLN A 59 8.04 3.87 4.68
CA GLN A 59 8.73 4.90 5.47
C GLN A 59 8.10 5.02 6.85
N SER A 60 8.91 5.41 7.85
CA SER A 60 8.50 5.44 9.26
C SER A 60 7.21 6.22 9.53
N GLN A 61 7.00 7.34 8.82
CA GLN A 61 5.80 8.18 8.98
C GLN A 61 4.53 7.54 8.39
N SER A 62 4.66 6.60 7.45
CA SER A 62 3.52 5.91 6.83
C SER A 62 2.94 4.78 7.68
N ALA A 63 3.75 4.18 8.55
CA ALA A 63 3.34 3.05 9.39
C ALA A 63 2.25 3.48 10.39
N THR A 64 2.45 4.60 11.08
CA THR A 64 1.50 5.14 12.07
C THR A 64 0.14 5.42 11.45
N ARG A 65 0.11 5.97 10.22
CA ARG A 65 -1.13 6.34 9.53
C ARG A 65 -1.92 5.13 9.03
N THR A 66 -1.24 4.02 8.73
CA THR A 66 -1.86 2.79 8.24
C THR A 66 -2.28 1.85 9.37
N LEU A 67 -1.59 1.86 10.51
CA LEU A 67 -2.04 1.14 11.71
C LEU A 67 -3.35 1.72 12.25
N ALA A 68 -3.54 3.04 12.12
CA ALA A 68 -4.76 3.73 12.55
C ALA A 68 -6.05 3.30 11.82
N ILE A 69 -5.94 2.60 10.68
CA ILE A 69 -7.11 2.06 9.94
C ILE A 69 -7.38 0.58 10.24
N GLY A 70 -6.83 0.04 11.35
CA GLY A 70 -7.02 -1.36 11.75
C GLY A 70 -6.42 -2.36 10.76
N SER A 71 -5.41 -1.93 10.00
CA SER A 71 -4.72 -2.74 9.00
C SER A 71 -3.33 -3.13 9.51
N SER A 72 -2.90 -4.36 9.24
CA SER A 72 -1.54 -4.81 9.50
C SER A 72 -0.67 -4.50 8.27
N ILE A 73 0.43 -3.77 8.45
CA ILE A 73 1.46 -3.63 7.42
C ILE A 73 2.50 -4.72 7.64
N GLN A 74 2.76 -5.51 6.61
CA GLN A 74 3.86 -6.46 6.53
C GLN A 74 4.91 -5.89 5.56
N PRO A 75 5.91 -5.13 6.03
CA PRO A 75 6.96 -4.64 5.17
C PRO A 75 7.91 -5.80 4.82
N VAL A 76 8.21 -5.96 3.53
CA VAL A 76 9.23 -6.92 3.07
C VAL A 76 10.63 -6.42 3.45
N TRP A 77 10.82 -5.09 3.56
CA TRP A 77 12.02 -4.45 4.09
C TRP A 77 11.67 -3.26 5.00
N ARG A 78 12.29 -3.20 6.20
CA ARG A 78 12.14 -2.09 7.17
C ARG A 78 13.37 -1.18 7.10
N GLU A 79 13.25 0.02 6.56
CA GLU A 79 14.31 1.02 6.66
C GLU A 79 14.25 1.70 8.05
N GLN A 80 15.26 1.44 8.88
CA GLN A 80 15.43 2.05 10.21
C GLN A 80 16.25 3.35 10.19
N ASN A 81 16.61 3.88 9.03
CA ASN A 81 17.57 4.98 8.94
C ASN A 81 16.92 6.36 8.99
N LYS A 82 17.19 7.11 10.07
CA LYS A 82 16.99 8.58 10.16
C LYS A 82 18.11 9.39 9.47
N GLY A 83 19.03 8.75 8.76
CA GLY A 83 20.17 9.44 8.17
C GLY A 83 20.65 8.84 6.86
N ARG A 84 20.81 9.74 5.87
CA ARG A 84 21.71 9.63 4.71
C ARG A 84 21.35 8.78 3.49
N TYR A 85 20.10 8.35 3.34
CA TYR A 85 19.56 8.10 2.01
C TYR A 85 18.30 8.93 1.83
N SER A 86 18.34 9.87 0.89
CA SER A 86 17.14 10.57 0.43
C SER A 86 16.11 9.51 0.05
N THR A 87 14.88 9.67 0.52
CA THR A 87 13.73 8.83 0.17
C THR A 87 13.54 8.71 -1.35
N GLN A 88 14.09 9.68 -2.10
CA GLN A 88 14.20 9.69 -3.55
C GLN A 88 15.16 8.62 -4.09
N GLY A 89 16.27 8.31 -3.41
CA GLY A 89 17.29 7.36 -3.88
C GLY A 89 16.83 5.90 -3.88
N VAL A 90 16.08 5.47 -2.85
CA VAL A 90 15.52 4.10 -2.79
C VAL A 90 14.37 3.95 -3.81
N SER A 91 13.50 4.98 -3.90
CA SER A 91 12.43 5.04 -4.89
C SER A 91 12.97 5.07 -6.33
N GLU A 92 14.01 5.85 -6.61
CA GLU A 92 14.66 5.93 -7.92
C GLU A 92 15.38 4.65 -8.30
N ARG A 93 16.05 3.98 -7.35
CA ARG A 93 16.70 2.68 -7.61
C ARG A 93 15.67 1.62 -8.01
N PHE A 94 14.51 1.61 -7.35
CA PHE A 94 13.41 0.73 -7.71
C PHE A 94 12.72 1.17 -9.02
N ARG A 95 12.62 2.48 -9.29
CA ARG A 95 12.09 3.01 -10.56
C ARG A 95 12.99 2.66 -11.75
N ARG A 96 14.31 2.64 -11.57
CA ARG A 96 15.27 2.22 -12.62
C ARG A 96 15.14 0.75 -12.97
N GLN A 97 14.87 -0.14 -11.99
CA GLN A 97 14.63 -1.56 -12.25
C GLN A 97 13.35 -1.84 -13.06
N ARG A 98 12.39 -0.90 -13.12
CA ARG A 98 11.18 -1.02 -13.96
C ARG A 98 11.41 -0.72 -15.45
N HIS A 99 12.55 -0.17 -15.85
CA HIS A 99 12.83 0.21 -17.25
C HIS A 99 13.82 -0.72 -17.98
N THR A 100 14.24 -1.81 -17.33
CA THR A 100 15.18 -2.79 -17.90
C THR A 100 14.55 -4.18 -18.10
N GLY A 101 13.24 -4.24 -18.32
CA GLY A 101 12.49 -5.47 -18.59
C GLY A 101 11.59 -5.31 -19.80
#